data_AF-A0A4R5L5N6-F1
#
_entry.id   AF-A0A4R5L5N6-F1
#
_cell.length_a   1.000
_cell.length_b   1.000
_cell.length_c   1.000
_cell.angle_alpha   90.00
_cell.angle_beta   90.00
_cell.angle_gamma   90.00
#
_symmetry.space_group_name_H-M   'P 1'
#
loop_
_entity.id
_entity.type
_entity.pdbx_description
1 polymer ?
#
loop_
_entity_poly.entity_id
_entity_poly.type
_entity_poly.pdbx_seq_one_letter_code
_entity_poly.pdbx_strand_id
1 'polypeptide(L)'
;MSTLAKPTPQKASGLLPAALADTQLDHVERMVQHYAHNGDAAVKGFDYAYWRKRLRAVAETYDLVATQRSRIVGLLDKLERDALLSLPPHKRT
;
A
#
# COMPACT_ATOMS: atom_id res chain seq x y z
N MET A 1 9.95 41.61 13.50
CA MET A 1 9.20 40.74 12.57
C MET A 1 10.16 39.67 12.07
N SER A 2 10.07 38.46 12.63
CA SER A 2 10.95 37.35 12.25
C SER A 2 10.36 36.64 11.04
N THR A 3 11.06 36.69 9.92
CA THR A 3 10.70 35.94 8.71
C THR A 3 10.96 34.45 8.98
N LEU A 4 9.87 33.66 9.07
CA LEU A 4 9.99 32.20 9.06
C LEU A 4 10.65 31.80 7.74
N ALA A 5 11.87 31.29 7.82
CA ALA A 5 12.52 30.61 6.71
C ALA A 5 11.63 29.42 6.30
N LYS A 6 11.09 29.48 5.08
CA LYS A 6 10.33 28.39 4.46
C LYS A 6 11.28 27.19 4.34
N PRO A 7 10.96 26.01 4.91
CA PRO A 7 11.81 24.85 4.73
C PRO A 7 11.89 24.54 3.24
N THR A 8 13.10 24.58 2.70
CA THR A 8 13.40 24.15 1.34
C THR A 8 13.04 22.67 1.25
N PRO A 9 12.18 22.24 0.31
CA PRO A 9 11.96 20.82 0.11
C PRO A 9 13.30 20.20 -0.26
N GLN A 10 13.79 19.29 0.60
CA GLN A 10 14.97 18.49 0.32
C GLN A 10 14.80 17.87 -1.07
N LYS A 11 15.83 18.02 -1.91
CA LYS A 11 15.89 17.42 -3.24
C LYS A 11 15.52 15.93 -3.13
N ALA A 12 14.34 15.59 -3.62
CA ALA A 12 13.89 14.22 -3.79
C ALA A 12 14.89 13.52 -4.71
N SER A 13 15.56 12.51 -4.18
CA SER A 13 16.05 11.37 -4.96
C SER A 13 14.96 11.01 -5.97
N GLY A 14 15.11 11.25 -7.28
CA GLY A 14 14.25 10.92 -8.45
C GLY A 14 12.78 10.44 -8.31
N LEU A 15 12.12 10.67 -7.19
CA LEU A 15 10.87 10.08 -6.73
C LEU A 15 9.77 11.12 -6.92
N LEU A 16 8.59 10.63 -7.25
CA LEU A 16 7.43 11.47 -7.49
C LEU A 16 6.90 12.06 -6.16
N PRO A 17 6.24 13.23 -6.20
CA PRO A 17 5.70 13.85 -5.00
C PRO A 17 4.74 12.95 -4.22
N ALA A 18 4.84 12.98 -2.88
CA ALA A 18 3.98 12.24 -1.95
C ALA A 18 2.48 12.38 -2.27
N ALA A 19 2.03 13.59 -2.65
CA ALA A 19 0.62 13.87 -2.94
C ALA A 19 0.05 13.01 -4.08
N LEU A 20 0.90 12.48 -4.97
CA LEU A 20 0.47 11.59 -6.06
C LEU A 20 0.31 10.14 -5.61
N ALA A 21 0.90 9.77 -4.46
CA ALA A 21 0.79 8.42 -3.91
C ALA A 21 -0.58 8.16 -3.28
N ASP A 22 -1.26 9.18 -2.74
CA ASP A 22 -2.52 9.00 -2.02
C ASP A 22 -3.60 8.36 -2.88
N THR A 23 -3.76 8.79 -4.13
CA THR A 23 -4.73 8.17 -5.06
C THR A 23 -4.44 6.69 -5.32
N GLN A 24 -3.15 6.31 -5.40
CA GLN A 24 -2.76 4.91 -5.59
C GLN A 24 -3.03 4.10 -4.32
N LEU A 25 -2.71 4.65 -3.15
CA LEU A 25 -2.96 4.01 -1.86
C LEU A 25 -4.46 3.83 -1.60
N ASP A 26 -5.28 4.84 -1.89
CA ASP A 26 -6.74 4.77 -1.77
C ASP A 26 -7.33 3.70 -2.67
N HIS A 27 -6.84 3.58 -3.91
CA HIS A 27 -7.28 2.53 -4.81
C HIS A 27 -6.93 1.14 -4.27
N VAL A 28 -5.68 0.92 -3.85
CA VAL A 28 -5.26 -0.38 -3.28
C VAL A 28 -6.07 -0.71 -2.03
N GLU A 29 -6.25 0.26 -1.13
CA GLU A 29 -7.00 0.08 0.11
C GLU A 29 -8.46 -0.33 -0.16
N ARG A 30 -9.14 0.36 -1.09
CA ARG A 30 -10.51 0.00 -1.48
C ARG A 30 -10.59 -1.39 -2.09
N MET A 31 -9.62 -1.78 -2.93
CA MET A 31 -9.60 -3.13 -3.50
C MET A 31 -9.43 -4.16 -2.40
N VAL A 32 -8.43 -3.99 -1.52
CA VAL A 32 -8.20 -4.91 -0.39
C VAL A 32 -9.44 -5.02 0.52
N GLN A 33 -10.12 -3.91 0.81
CA GLN A 33 -11.37 -3.93 1.58
C GLN A 33 -12.50 -4.64 0.82
N HIS A 34 -12.66 -4.37 -0.47
CA HIS A 34 -13.68 -5.00 -1.31
C HIS A 34 -13.51 -6.52 -1.35
N TYR A 35 -12.29 -7.03 -1.52
CA TYR A 35 -12.04 -8.47 -1.56
C TYR A 35 -12.18 -9.13 -0.19
N ALA A 36 -11.74 -8.46 0.89
CA ALA A 36 -11.93 -8.95 2.24
C ALA A 36 -13.44 -9.08 2.60
N HIS A 37 -14.29 -8.17 2.12
CA HIS A 37 -15.72 -8.17 2.42
C HIS A 37 -16.52 -9.19 1.58
N ASN A 38 -16.16 -9.39 0.31
CA ASN A 38 -16.95 -10.22 -0.61
C ASN A 38 -16.59 -11.72 -0.60
N GLY A 39 -15.55 -12.14 0.14
CA GLY A 39 -15.20 -13.55 0.34
C GLY A 39 -14.89 -14.32 -0.95
N ASP A 40 -14.86 -15.66 -0.86
CA ASP A 40 -14.36 -16.61 -1.86
C ASP A 40 -14.89 -16.40 -3.31
N ALA A 41 -16.11 -15.86 -3.45
CA ALA A 41 -16.71 -15.57 -4.75
C ALA A 41 -16.00 -14.42 -5.50
N ALA A 42 -15.43 -13.45 -4.77
CA ALA A 42 -14.61 -12.38 -5.35
C ALA A 42 -13.10 -12.74 -5.37
N VAL A 43 -12.67 -13.70 -4.54
CA VAL A 43 -11.27 -14.11 -4.39
C VAL A 43 -10.74 -14.91 -5.57
N LYS A 44 -11.60 -15.53 -6.40
CA LYS A 44 -11.17 -16.24 -7.63
C LYS A 44 -10.32 -15.38 -8.59
N GLY A 45 -10.29 -14.06 -8.44
CA GLY A 45 -9.41 -13.15 -9.18
C GLY A 45 -8.49 -12.28 -8.32
N PHE A 46 -8.41 -12.50 -7.00
CA PHE A 46 -7.55 -11.67 -6.14
C PHE A 46 -6.12 -12.21 -6.08
N ASP A 47 -5.22 -11.58 -6.84
CA ASP A 47 -3.81 -11.92 -6.83
C ASP A 47 -3.07 -11.14 -5.73
N TYR A 48 -2.88 -11.79 -4.58
CA TYR A 48 -2.13 -11.26 -3.45
C TYR A 48 -0.69 -10.86 -3.83
N ALA A 49 -0.03 -11.61 -4.71
CA ALA A 49 1.34 -11.33 -5.12
C ALA A 49 1.42 -10.08 -6.00
N TYR A 50 0.46 -9.90 -6.91
CA TYR A 50 0.30 -8.69 -7.70
C TYR A 50 0.14 -7.45 -6.82
N TRP A 51 -0.77 -7.48 -5.84
CA TRP A 51 -1.00 -6.32 -4.97
C TRP A 51 0.19 -6.01 -4.07
N ARG A 52 0.90 -7.03 -3.58
CA ARG A 52 2.15 -6.85 -2.84
C ARG A 52 3.22 -6.18 -3.69
N LYS A 53 3.38 -6.60 -4.94
CA LYS A 53 4.31 -5.97 -5.89
C LYS A 53 3.92 -4.52 -6.17
N ARG A 54 2.63 -4.23 -6.32
CA ARG A 54 2.12 -2.87 -6.53
C ARG A 54 2.40 -1.95 -5.34
N LEU A 55 2.22 -2.41 -4.11
CA LEU A 55 2.54 -1.63 -2.91
C LEU A 55 4.04 -1.32 -2.78
N ARG A 56 4.91 -2.29 -3.12
CA ARG A 56 6.36 -2.04 -3.19
C ARG A 56 6.71 -1.01 -4.25
N ALA A 57 6.10 -1.11 -5.43
CA ALA A 57 6.30 -0.14 -6.50
C ALA A 57 5.90 1.28 -6.06
N VAL A 58 4.82 1.46 -5.29
CA VAL A 58 4.46 2.76 -4.71
C VAL A 58 5.55 3.27 -3.75
N ALA A 59 6.07 2.42 -2.87
CA ALA A 59 7.15 2.81 -1.97
C ALA A 59 8.47 3.17 -2.70
N GLU A 60 8.71 2.56 -3.85
CA GLU A 60 9.91 2.81 -4.68
C GLU A 60 9.73 3.96 -5.67
N THR A 61 8.50 4.41 -5.93
CA THR A 61 8.20 5.46 -6.95
C THR A 61 7.99 6.84 -6.34
N TYR A 62 7.46 6.91 -5.11
CA TYR A 62 7.05 8.17 -4.49
C TYR A 62 7.88 8.50 -3.25
N ASP A 63 8.11 9.78 -3.01
CA ASP A 63 8.73 10.26 -1.77
C ASP A 63 7.70 10.28 -0.63
N LEU A 64 7.40 9.09 -0.12
CA LEU A 64 6.30 8.90 0.81
C LEU A 64 6.52 9.59 2.15
N VAL A 65 5.48 10.24 2.67
CA VAL A 65 5.46 10.74 4.05
C VAL A 65 5.23 9.60 5.06
N ALA A 66 5.53 9.84 6.34
CA ALA A 66 5.42 8.84 7.40
C ALA A 66 4.05 8.13 7.43
N THR A 67 2.95 8.89 7.32
CA THR A 67 1.59 8.33 7.31
C THR A 67 1.36 7.39 6.12
N GLN A 68 1.85 7.75 4.93
CA GLN A 68 1.73 6.91 3.74
C GLN A 68 2.55 5.62 3.85
N ARG A 69 3.75 5.70 4.44
CA ARG A 69 4.58 4.50 4.73
C ARG A 69 3.86 3.57 5.70
N SER A 70 3.28 4.10 6.78
CA SER A 70 2.48 3.30 7.72
C SER A 70 1.27 2.64 7.05
N ARG A 71 0.58 3.34 6.13
CA ARG A 71 -0.51 2.76 5.33
C ARG A 71 -0.02 1.58 4.49
N ILE A 72 1.12 1.70 3.82
CA ILE A 72 1.70 0.60 3.03
C ILE A 72 2.00 -0.61 3.90
N VAL A 73 2.64 -0.41 5.05
CA VAL A 73 2.95 -1.52 5.99
C VAL A 73 1.66 -2.22 6.42
N GLY A 74 0.63 -1.47 6.83
CA GLY A 74 -0.65 -2.06 7.24
C GLY A 74 -1.35 -2.83 6.11
N LEU A 75 -1.27 -2.33 4.87
CA LEU A 75 -1.83 -3.02 3.70
C LEU A 75 -1.06 -4.30 3.37
N LEU A 76 0.28 -4.28 3.47
CA LEU A 76 1.12 -5.47 3.29
C LEU A 76 0.80 -6.54 4.34
N ASP A 77 0.74 -6.15 5.61
CA ASP A 77 0.39 -7.07 6.71
C ASP A 77 -0.99 -7.69 6.51
N LYS A 78 -1.97 -6.89 6.06
CA LYS A 78 -3.32 -7.39 5.77
C LYS A 78 -3.32 -8.38 4.62
N LEU A 79 -2.65 -8.06 3.51
CA LEU A 79 -2.53 -8.98 2.37
C LEU A 79 -1.87 -10.30 2.76
N GLU A 80 -0.86 -10.27 3.63
CA GLU A 80 -0.19 -11.48 4.12
C GLU A 80 -1.12 -12.34 4.98
N ARG A 81 -1.86 -11.72 5.91
CA ARG A 81 -2.85 -12.43 6.74
C ARG A 81 -3.94 -13.06 5.89
N ASP A 82 -4.51 -12.29 4.97
CA ASP A 82 -5.59 -12.76 4.10
C ASP A 82 -5.10 -13.87 3.16
N ALA A 83 -3.86 -13.78 2.64
CA ALA A 83 -3.26 -14.85 1.85
C ALA A 83 -3.14 -16.15 2.66
N LEU A 84 -2.65 -16.08 3.91
CA LEU A 84 -2.55 -17.25 4.79
C LEU A 84 -3.92 -17.87 5.12
N LEU A 85 -4.94 -17.04 5.30
CA LEU A 85 -6.31 -17.52 5.54
C LEU A 85 -6.94 -18.15 4.30
N SER A 86 -6.63 -17.62 3.11
CA SER A 86 -7.10 -18.16 1.83
C SER A 86 -6.42 -19.50 1.45
N LEU A 87 -5.26 -19.82 2.04
CA LEU A 87 -4.61 -21.11 1.84
C LEU A 87 -5.42 -22.24 2.49
N PRO A 88 -5.59 -23.38 1.78
CA PRO A 88 -6.22 -24.55 2.37
C PRO A 88 -5.38 -25.06 3.57
N PRO A 89 -6.01 -25.66 4.60
CA PRO A 89 -5.39 -25.91 5.91
C PRO A 89 -4.10 -26.74 5.86
N HIS A 90 -3.91 -27.58 4.83
CA HIS A 90 -2.71 -28.40 4.63
C HIS A 90 -1.50 -27.63 4.07
N LYS A 91 -1.65 -26.35 3.71
CA LYS A 91 -0.56 -25.48 3.23
C LYS A 91 -0.16 -24.39 4.23
N ARG A 92 -0.67 -24.43 5.46
CA ARG A 92 -0.42 -23.41 6.51
C ARG A 92 0.77 -23.75 7.45
N THR A 93 1.54 -24.80 7.14
CA THR A 93 2.65 -25.33 7.94
C THR A 93 3.96 -24.61 7.71
#